data_AF-A0A1B1BFB6-F1
#
_entry.id   AF-A0A1B1BFB6-F1
#
_cell.length_a   1.000
_cell.length_b   1.000
_cell.length_c   1.000
_cell.angle_alpha   90.00
_cell.angle_beta   90.00
_cell.angle_gamma   90.00
#
_symmetry.space_group_name_H-M   'P 1'
#
loop_
_entity.id
_entity.type
_entity.pdbx_description
1 polymer ?
#
loop_
_entity_poly.entity_id
_entity_poly.type
_entity_poly.pdbx_seq_one_letter_code
_entity_poly.pdbx_strand_id
1 'polypeptide(L)'
;MTSRAASTAEHRTVRPGGRAVLSLSMVLAFLGAGLGAGAGEAQAGWTTPESPATASVTAGTLGVTLTGFPALQAVYSSAALAVTAPVSVTNTGTVPAPYTLTLAAQTATALASAVEVRAWSVASATNCTATTTTAGTPGRTWVTVGPLTGTLAPGASAVYCVRSSVTQAQRFALVAGSVTATATLTAAQGNWTGTATASAPQSMADTLTPGAPTAAAATDSSITLAWTAPADTAAVTGYRILRDSVVIATVPAANRTFTDLALTVATRHSYTVQAVDSASPVDVSPASPAGILSTTGRTATGWYSIRNTTSQLCVDGEAAATAEGTALISFPCKTAGAGNQNWQFVATGAYVRVAARYAPTLFWDSANTTASILRGTARTNSQQWTVVEIAPGSGTFLFRNRNNMCLDVAGGTTATGNPQLRVAACDGSALQAFTLTNGG
;
A
#
# COMPACT_ATOMS: atom_id res chain seq x y z
N MET A 1 -47.65 34.50 41.08
CA MET A 1 -46.32 34.96 40.64
C MET A 1 -46.52 35.61 39.26
N THR A 2 -46.83 36.92 39.21
CA THR A 2 -45.88 38.03 38.94
C THR A 2 -45.12 37.85 37.61
N SER A 3 -45.04 38.77 36.64
CA SER A 3 -45.57 40.13 36.38
C SER A 3 -45.15 40.48 34.93
N ARG A 4 -45.88 41.36 34.24
CA ARG A 4 -45.48 42.00 32.96
C ARG A 4 -44.22 42.87 33.12
N ALA A 5 -43.43 43.04 32.06
CA ALA A 5 -43.00 44.35 31.51
C ALA A 5 -42.11 44.22 30.26
N ALA A 6 -42.23 45.19 29.36
CA ALA A 6 -41.41 45.45 28.18
C ALA A 6 -40.53 46.70 28.40
N SER A 7 -39.39 46.85 27.69
CA SER A 7 -38.72 48.14 27.36
C SER A 7 -37.48 47.87 26.47
N THR A 8 -37.43 48.29 25.21
CA THR A 8 -36.93 49.57 24.62
C THR A 8 -35.47 49.58 24.17
N ALA A 9 -35.28 50.08 22.95
CA ALA A 9 -34.02 50.28 22.23
C ALA A 9 -33.32 51.59 22.62
N GLU A 10 -31.99 51.63 22.52
CA GLU A 10 -31.19 52.86 22.58
C GLU A 10 -30.56 53.18 21.20
N HIS A 11 -30.68 54.45 20.82
CA HIS A 11 -30.08 55.08 19.66
C HIS A 11 -28.94 55.97 20.15
N ARG A 12 -27.73 55.87 19.59
CA ARG A 12 -26.64 56.83 19.85
C ARG A 12 -26.12 57.44 18.56
N THR A 13 -26.14 58.76 18.49
CA THR A 13 -25.62 59.62 17.43
C THR A 13 -24.16 60.00 17.71
N VAL A 14 -23.33 60.04 16.66
CA VAL A 14 -21.98 60.63 16.69
C VAL A 14 -21.91 61.70 15.58
N ARG A 15 -21.51 62.92 15.95
CA ARG A 15 -21.34 64.08 15.05
C ARG A 15 -19.97 64.04 14.35
N PRO A 16 -19.82 64.57 13.12
CA PRO A 16 -18.51 64.90 12.56
C PRO A 16 -18.11 66.35 12.87
N GLY A 17 -16.83 66.56 13.17
CA GLY A 17 -16.21 67.87 13.41
C GLY A 17 -15.23 68.26 12.30
N GLY A 18 -15.00 69.57 12.18
CA GLY A 18 -13.78 70.17 11.58
C GLY A 18 -13.88 70.60 10.12
N ARG A 19 -14.19 71.89 9.87
CA ARG A 19 -13.94 72.58 8.59
C ARG A 19 -12.55 73.21 8.61
N ALA A 20 -11.78 73.04 7.53
CA ALA A 20 -10.53 73.76 7.27
C ALA A 20 -10.84 75.11 6.57
N VAL A 21 -10.11 76.15 6.99
CA VAL A 21 -10.16 77.51 6.45
C VAL A 21 -9.20 77.62 5.26
N LEU A 22 -9.65 78.16 4.13
CA LEU A 22 -8.78 78.59 3.03
C LEU A 22 -9.00 80.09 2.76
N SER A 23 -7.92 80.84 2.86
CA SER A 23 -7.79 82.28 2.67
C SER A 23 -7.78 82.63 1.18
N LEU A 24 -8.56 83.63 0.75
CA LEU A 24 -8.39 84.26 -0.56
C LEU A 24 -8.50 85.78 -0.45
N SER A 25 -7.40 86.44 -0.80
CA SER A 25 -7.22 87.90 -0.80
C SER A 25 -8.00 88.54 -1.96
N MET A 26 -8.66 89.66 -1.72
CA MET A 26 -9.28 90.47 -2.77
C MET A 26 -8.81 91.93 -2.67
N VAL A 27 -8.20 92.41 -3.75
CA VAL A 27 -7.84 93.81 -4.01
C VAL A 27 -9.06 94.51 -4.61
N LEU A 28 -9.38 95.74 -4.18
CA LEU A 28 -10.14 96.65 -5.04
C LEU A 28 -9.83 98.13 -4.76
N ALA A 29 -9.69 98.87 -5.85
CA ALA A 29 -9.27 100.26 -5.95
C ALA A 29 -10.42 101.27 -5.79
N PHE A 30 -9.98 102.52 -5.56
CA PHE A 30 -10.66 103.75 -5.14
C PHE A 30 -11.70 104.42 -6.09
N LEU A 31 -12.36 105.44 -5.50
CA LEU A 31 -13.11 106.62 -6.03
C LEU A 31 -14.64 106.47 -6.25
N GLY A 32 -15.53 107.33 -5.75
CA GLY A 32 -15.38 108.50 -4.86
C GLY A 32 -16.73 109.22 -4.59
N ALA A 33 -16.70 110.11 -3.59
CA ALA A 33 -17.53 111.29 -3.27
C ALA A 33 -19.08 111.20 -3.13
N GLY A 34 -19.57 111.75 -2.01
CA GLY A 34 -20.92 112.33 -1.91
C GLY A 34 -21.55 112.31 -0.51
N LEU A 35 -21.46 113.44 0.21
CA LEU A 35 -22.13 113.71 1.49
C LEU A 35 -23.66 113.78 1.33
N GLY A 36 -24.41 113.23 2.30
CA GLY A 36 -25.85 113.49 2.42
C GLY A 36 -26.53 112.62 3.47
N ALA A 37 -26.99 113.24 4.55
CA ALA A 37 -27.69 112.61 5.66
C ALA A 37 -29.04 111.98 5.26
N GLY A 38 -29.34 110.80 5.78
CA GLY A 38 -30.66 110.17 5.68
C GLY A 38 -30.70 108.86 6.45
N ALA A 39 -31.54 108.79 7.48
CA ALA A 39 -31.81 107.55 8.20
C ALA A 39 -32.62 106.61 7.29
N GLY A 40 -32.10 105.40 7.07
CA GLY A 40 -32.80 104.33 6.37
C GLY A 40 -32.17 102.99 6.74
N GLU A 41 -32.97 102.08 7.30
CA GLU A 41 -32.58 100.69 7.49
C GLU A 41 -32.43 100.04 6.09
N ALA A 42 -31.22 99.65 5.72
CA ALA A 42 -30.96 98.87 4.51
C ALA A 42 -31.05 97.38 4.86
N GLN A 43 -32.15 96.73 4.47
CA GLN A 43 -32.26 95.27 4.45
C GLN A 43 -31.49 94.74 3.23
N ALA A 44 -30.33 94.11 3.46
CA ALA A 44 -29.60 93.40 2.42
C ALA A 44 -30.13 91.96 2.31
N GLY A 45 -31.04 91.71 1.37
CA GLY A 45 -31.47 90.36 1.01
C GLY A 45 -30.43 89.69 0.10
N TRP A 46 -29.61 88.80 0.65
CA TRP A 46 -28.75 87.93 -0.15
C TRP A 46 -29.57 86.76 -0.68
N THR A 47 -29.86 86.73 -1.97
CA THR A 47 -30.30 85.51 -2.66
C THR A 47 -29.09 84.88 -3.36
N THR A 48 -28.35 84.02 -2.68
CA THR A 48 -27.45 83.10 -3.37
C THR A 48 -28.32 82.02 -4.02
N PRO A 49 -28.23 81.76 -5.34
CA PRO A 49 -28.79 80.54 -5.89
C PRO A 49 -28.09 79.38 -5.19
N GLU A 50 -28.84 78.51 -4.50
CA GLU A 50 -28.30 77.20 -4.14
C GLU A 50 -27.91 76.51 -5.44
N SER A 51 -26.61 76.29 -5.64
CA SER A 51 -26.11 75.38 -6.65
C SER A 51 -26.01 74.02 -5.98
N PRO A 52 -26.99 73.10 -6.12
CA PRO A 52 -26.86 71.78 -5.56
C PRO A 52 -25.68 71.11 -6.25
N ALA A 53 -24.58 70.94 -5.51
CA ALA A 53 -23.48 70.11 -5.96
C ALA A 53 -24.00 68.66 -6.05
N THR A 54 -24.36 68.22 -7.25
CA THR A 54 -24.63 66.81 -7.52
C THR A 54 -23.32 66.04 -7.48
N ALA A 55 -22.97 65.50 -6.32
CA ALA A 55 -21.94 64.48 -6.21
C ALA A 55 -22.56 63.13 -6.57
N SER A 56 -22.27 62.61 -7.76
CA SER A 56 -22.57 61.21 -8.09
C SER A 56 -21.49 60.33 -7.48
N VAL A 57 -21.83 59.53 -6.47
CA VAL A 57 -20.95 58.46 -6.00
C VAL A 57 -21.25 57.23 -6.87
N THR A 58 -20.33 56.83 -7.73
CA THR A 58 -20.44 55.51 -8.38
C THR A 58 -20.13 54.47 -7.31
N ALA A 59 -21.14 53.69 -6.90
CA ALA A 59 -20.92 52.59 -5.97
C ALA A 59 -19.98 51.56 -6.63
N GLY A 60 -18.80 51.34 -6.03
CA GLY A 60 -17.87 50.31 -6.48
C GLY A 60 -18.42 48.90 -6.22
N THR A 61 -17.81 47.87 -6.81
CA THR A 61 -18.11 46.46 -6.53
C THR A 61 -16.83 45.71 -6.20
N LEU A 62 -16.87 44.83 -5.19
CA LEU A 62 -15.79 43.88 -4.91
C LEU A 62 -16.24 42.50 -5.38
N GLY A 63 -15.50 41.92 -6.32
CA GLY A 63 -15.80 40.59 -6.86
C GLY A 63 -14.52 39.87 -7.21
N VAL A 64 -14.47 38.58 -6.94
CA VAL A 64 -13.33 37.74 -7.31
C VAL A 64 -13.78 36.41 -7.87
N THR A 65 -13.00 35.86 -8.79
CA THR A 65 -13.21 34.53 -9.36
C THR A 65 -11.93 33.72 -9.32
N LEU A 66 -12.10 32.39 -9.33
CA LEU A 66 -11.03 31.40 -9.28
C LEU A 66 -11.23 30.41 -10.44
N THR A 67 -10.19 30.15 -11.22
CA THR A 67 -10.23 29.19 -12.33
C THR A 67 -9.01 28.28 -12.35
N GLY A 68 -9.11 27.12 -13.02
CA GLY A 68 -8.01 26.18 -13.25
C GLY A 68 -7.75 25.16 -12.12
N PHE A 69 -8.22 25.39 -10.89
CA PHE A 69 -8.00 24.46 -9.77
C PHE A 69 -8.49 23.01 -9.99
N PRO A 70 -9.66 22.74 -10.62
CA PRO A 70 -10.11 21.36 -10.87
C PRO A 70 -9.15 20.52 -11.74
N ALA A 71 -8.28 21.16 -12.54
CA ALA A 71 -7.26 20.47 -13.32
C ALA A 71 -6.15 19.82 -12.46
N LEU A 72 -6.13 20.08 -11.15
CA LEU A 72 -5.29 19.36 -10.19
C LEU A 72 -5.86 18.00 -9.81
N GLN A 73 -7.00 17.54 -10.34
CA GLN A 73 -7.51 16.20 -10.07
C GLN A 73 -6.43 15.14 -10.32
N ALA A 74 -6.23 14.23 -9.36
CA ALA A 74 -5.17 13.22 -9.43
C ALA A 74 -5.64 11.83 -8.96
N VAL A 75 -5.23 10.82 -9.72
CA VAL A 75 -5.16 9.43 -9.28
C VAL A 75 -3.68 9.05 -9.32
N TYR A 76 -3.04 9.01 -8.15
CA TYR A 76 -1.61 8.72 -8.08
C TYR A 76 -1.35 7.24 -8.37
N SER A 77 -0.49 6.99 -9.34
CA SER A 77 -0.10 5.66 -9.83
C SER A 77 1.38 5.62 -10.13
N SER A 78 1.90 4.45 -10.49
CA SER A 78 3.30 4.28 -10.87
C SER A 78 3.71 5.14 -12.07
N ALA A 79 2.77 5.46 -12.96
CA ALA A 79 2.98 6.29 -14.14
C ALA A 79 2.66 7.79 -13.91
N ALA A 80 2.00 8.13 -12.80
CA ALA A 80 1.52 9.48 -12.52
C ALA A 80 1.68 9.81 -11.03
N LEU A 81 2.89 10.19 -10.63
CA LEU A 81 3.22 10.55 -9.24
C LEU A 81 2.98 12.04 -8.92
N ALA A 82 2.66 12.85 -9.93
CA ALA A 82 2.44 14.27 -9.75
C ALA A 82 1.48 14.83 -10.79
N VAL A 83 0.77 15.88 -10.40
CA VAL A 83 -0.03 16.73 -11.29
C VAL A 83 0.39 18.18 -11.08
N THR A 84 0.33 19.00 -12.13
CA THR A 84 0.66 20.42 -12.06
C THR A 84 -0.34 21.20 -12.91
N ALA A 85 -0.95 22.24 -12.33
CA ALA A 85 -1.94 23.05 -13.03
C ALA A 85 -1.87 24.53 -12.60
N PRO A 86 -2.16 25.46 -13.54
CA PRO A 86 -2.27 26.87 -13.23
C PRO A 86 -3.62 27.17 -12.55
N VAL A 87 -3.57 28.00 -11.52
CA VAL A 87 -4.72 28.52 -10.77
C VAL A 87 -4.73 30.03 -10.93
N SER A 88 -5.78 30.55 -11.56
CA SER A 88 -5.90 32.00 -11.80
C SER A 88 -6.92 32.62 -10.86
N VAL A 89 -6.53 33.74 -10.27
CA VAL A 89 -7.32 34.56 -9.36
C VAL A 89 -7.58 35.89 -10.06
N THR A 90 -8.84 36.27 -10.26
CA THR A 90 -9.20 37.47 -11.02
C THR A 90 -10.12 38.38 -10.21
N ASN A 91 -9.83 39.68 -10.20
CA ASN A 91 -10.74 40.70 -9.66
C ASN A 91 -11.77 41.07 -10.73
N THR A 92 -13.03 40.68 -10.50
CA THR A 92 -14.16 40.99 -11.38
C THR A 92 -14.95 42.22 -10.92
N GLY A 93 -14.51 42.85 -9.84
CA GLY A 93 -15.09 44.09 -9.32
C GLY A 93 -14.51 45.35 -9.97
N THR A 94 -14.98 46.49 -9.49
CA THR A 94 -14.56 47.83 -9.94
C THR A 94 -13.65 48.55 -8.93
N VAL A 95 -13.35 47.92 -7.78
CA VAL A 95 -12.41 48.44 -6.77
C VAL A 95 -11.23 47.48 -6.57
N PRO A 96 -10.07 47.93 -6.04
CA PRO A 96 -8.96 47.04 -5.71
C PRO A 96 -9.36 45.93 -4.73
N ALA A 97 -8.89 44.72 -4.97
CA ALA A 97 -9.23 43.53 -4.19
C ALA A 97 -7.99 42.96 -3.47
N PRO A 98 -7.73 43.34 -2.21
CA PRO A 98 -6.85 42.57 -1.33
C PRO A 98 -7.45 41.18 -1.14
N TYR A 99 -6.68 40.12 -1.37
CA TYR A 99 -7.16 38.75 -1.32
C TYR A 99 -6.22 37.81 -0.55
N THR A 100 -6.84 36.73 -0.08
CA THR A 100 -6.22 35.54 0.50
C THR A 100 -6.73 34.32 -0.26
N LEU A 101 -5.81 33.54 -0.83
CA LEU A 101 -6.06 32.23 -1.42
C LEU A 101 -5.50 31.15 -0.49
N THR A 102 -6.40 30.35 0.06
CA THR A 102 -6.07 29.21 0.91
C THR A 102 -6.23 27.92 0.11
N LEU A 103 -5.20 27.07 0.14
CA LEU A 103 -5.24 25.74 -0.45
C LEU A 103 -5.26 24.71 0.69
N ALA A 104 -6.29 23.88 0.78
CA ALA A 104 -6.42 22.94 1.90
C ALA A 104 -7.26 21.72 1.53
N ALA A 105 -7.06 20.61 2.22
CA ALA A 105 -8.00 19.50 2.24
C ALA A 105 -9.23 19.84 3.08
N GLN A 106 -10.41 19.35 2.66
CA GLN A 106 -11.65 19.49 3.44
C GLN A 106 -11.57 18.74 4.79
N THR A 107 -10.78 17.67 4.84
CA THR A 107 -10.55 16.84 6.03
C THR A 107 -9.10 16.39 6.08
N ALA A 108 -8.53 16.32 7.29
CA ALA A 108 -7.20 15.75 7.49
C ALA A 108 -7.28 14.22 7.36
N THR A 109 -6.80 13.69 6.24
CA THR A 109 -6.62 12.25 6.01
C THR A 109 -5.14 11.90 5.96
N ALA A 110 -4.78 10.61 6.05
CA ALA A 110 -3.41 10.17 5.86
C ALA A 110 -2.84 10.62 4.51
N LEU A 111 -3.66 10.62 3.45
CA LEU A 111 -3.29 11.14 2.14
C LEU A 111 -3.08 12.66 2.17
N ALA A 112 -4.00 13.42 2.79
CA ALA A 112 -3.89 14.87 2.90
C ALA A 112 -2.58 15.32 3.58
N SER A 113 -2.15 14.57 4.60
CA SER A 113 -0.93 14.84 5.37
C SER A 113 0.35 14.37 4.69
N ALA A 114 0.26 13.58 3.62
CA ALA A 114 1.42 12.99 2.97
C ALA A 114 1.72 13.59 1.58
N VAL A 115 0.70 14.00 0.83
CA VAL A 115 0.87 14.61 -0.49
C VAL A 115 1.63 15.93 -0.34
N GLU A 116 2.76 16.04 -1.01
CA GLU A 116 3.53 17.28 -1.08
C GLU A 116 2.82 18.27 -2.02
N VAL A 117 2.60 19.48 -1.53
CA VAL A 117 1.97 20.56 -2.29
C VAL A 117 2.94 21.73 -2.41
N ARG A 118 3.23 22.13 -3.64
CA ARG A 118 4.01 23.32 -3.95
C ARG A 118 3.16 24.32 -4.71
N ALA A 119 3.22 25.58 -4.32
CA ALA A 119 2.56 26.67 -5.03
C ALA A 119 3.54 27.85 -5.19
N TRP A 120 3.58 28.44 -6.38
CA TRP A 120 4.41 29.60 -6.70
C TRP A 120 3.73 30.48 -7.73
N SER A 121 4.03 31.78 -7.72
CA SER A 121 3.48 32.72 -8.71
C SER A 121 4.19 32.57 -10.06
N VAL A 122 3.43 32.76 -11.14
CA VAL A 122 3.93 32.78 -12.52
C VAL A 122 3.30 33.95 -13.28
N ALA A 123 3.99 34.45 -14.30
CA ALA A 123 3.49 35.59 -15.09
C ALA A 123 2.23 35.25 -15.92
N SER A 124 2.05 33.98 -16.30
CA SER A 124 0.91 33.50 -17.09
C SER A 124 0.69 32.00 -16.87
N ALA A 125 -0.51 31.52 -17.24
CA ALA A 125 -0.85 30.09 -17.15
C ALA A 125 0.10 29.18 -17.95
N THR A 126 0.63 29.65 -19.09
CA THR A 126 1.57 28.91 -19.93
C THR A 126 2.93 28.66 -19.26
N ASN A 127 3.29 29.51 -18.29
CA ASN A 127 4.56 29.37 -17.56
C ASN A 127 4.43 28.38 -16.39
N CYS A 128 3.24 27.80 -16.17
CA CYS A 128 3.03 26.75 -15.18
C CYS A 128 3.40 25.38 -15.77
N THR A 129 4.67 25.01 -15.62
CA THR A 129 5.22 23.76 -16.15
C THR A 129 5.78 22.87 -15.03
N ALA A 130 5.75 21.56 -15.23
CA ALA A 130 6.29 20.59 -14.27
C ALA A 130 7.80 20.70 -14.03
N THR A 131 8.56 21.40 -14.87
CA THR A 131 10.03 21.54 -14.81
C THR A 131 10.52 22.71 -13.95
N THR A 132 9.65 23.65 -13.56
CA THR A 132 10.01 24.82 -12.73
C THR A 132 9.95 24.52 -11.22
N THR A 133 10.22 23.25 -10.83
CA THR A 133 9.95 22.64 -9.51
C THR A 133 10.62 23.30 -8.30
N THR A 134 11.60 24.18 -8.51
CA THR A 134 12.39 24.82 -7.46
C THR A 134 11.78 26.11 -6.90
N ALA A 135 10.70 26.65 -7.48
CA ALA A 135 10.17 27.97 -7.12
C ALA A 135 9.16 27.99 -5.94
N GLY A 136 8.63 26.85 -5.51
CA GLY A 136 7.64 26.77 -4.42
C GLY A 136 8.26 26.39 -3.07
N THR A 137 7.67 26.85 -1.96
CA THR A 137 8.11 26.45 -0.61
C THR A 137 7.94 24.92 -0.44
N PRO A 138 9.04 24.16 -0.22
CA PRO A 138 8.96 22.72 0.01
C PRO A 138 8.34 22.40 1.37
N GLY A 139 7.93 21.14 1.58
CA GLY A 139 7.51 20.63 2.89
C GLY A 139 6.08 21.00 3.33
N ARG A 140 5.26 21.51 2.40
CA ARG A 140 3.82 21.74 2.63
C ARG A 140 3.00 20.55 2.14
N THR A 141 1.85 20.34 2.76
CA THR A 141 0.89 19.30 2.41
C THR A 141 -0.50 19.91 2.28
N TRP A 142 -1.51 19.15 1.85
CA TRP A 142 -2.89 19.67 1.81
C TRP A 142 -3.43 20.08 3.19
N VAL A 143 -2.72 19.80 4.28
CA VAL A 143 -3.05 20.28 5.63
C VAL A 143 -2.34 21.59 5.99
N THR A 144 -1.19 21.87 5.39
CA THR A 144 -0.26 22.94 5.83
C THR A 144 0.05 23.97 4.76
N VAL A 145 -0.70 24.03 3.65
CA VAL A 145 -0.47 25.09 2.67
C VAL A 145 -0.87 26.43 3.27
N GLY A 146 0.13 27.22 3.66
CA GLY A 146 -0.08 28.59 4.11
C GLY A 146 -0.73 29.47 3.04
N PRO A 147 -1.44 30.54 3.43
CA PRO A 147 -2.18 31.38 2.52
C PRO A 147 -1.26 32.08 1.51
N LEU A 148 -1.75 32.21 0.27
CA LEU A 148 -1.16 33.07 -0.75
C LEU A 148 -1.95 34.38 -0.75
N THR A 149 -1.28 35.52 -0.65
CA THR A 149 -1.94 36.83 -0.52
C THR A 149 -1.47 37.80 -1.60
N GLY A 150 -2.30 38.80 -1.89
CA GLY A 150 -1.96 39.87 -2.82
C GLY A 150 -3.08 40.90 -2.93
N THR A 151 -2.91 41.87 -3.82
CA THR A 151 -3.93 42.87 -4.14
C THR A 151 -4.05 42.98 -5.66
N LEU A 152 -5.27 42.89 -6.19
CA LEU A 152 -5.55 43.00 -7.62
C LEU A 152 -6.25 44.32 -7.94
N ALA A 153 -5.79 45.04 -8.96
CA ALA A 153 -6.55 46.12 -9.57
C ALA A 153 -7.84 45.57 -10.24
N PRO A 154 -8.86 46.41 -10.49
CA PRO A 154 -10.05 46.01 -11.25
C PRO A 154 -9.69 45.33 -12.57
N GLY A 155 -10.26 44.15 -12.84
CA GLY A 155 -9.99 43.35 -14.04
C GLY A 155 -8.64 42.62 -14.07
N ALA A 156 -7.74 42.84 -13.11
CA ALA A 156 -6.43 42.20 -13.07
C ALA A 156 -6.52 40.76 -12.58
N SER A 157 -5.54 39.94 -12.99
CA SER A 157 -5.40 38.55 -12.55
C SER A 157 -4.01 38.26 -12.01
N ALA A 158 -3.93 37.34 -11.04
CA ALA A 158 -2.70 36.69 -10.61
C ALA A 158 -2.78 35.20 -10.94
N VAL A 159 -1.65 34.59 -11.33
CA VAL A 159 -1.58 33.16 -11.66
C VAL A 159 -0.61 32.47 -10.71
N TYR A 160 -1.08 31.40 -10.10
CA TYR A 160 -0.29 30.51 -9.26
C TYR A 160 -0.17 29.15 -9.94
N CYS A 161 1.04 28.66 -10.11
CA CYS A 161 1.25 27.27 -10.48
C CYS A 161 1.19 26.41 -9.22
N VAL A 162 0.36 25.38 -9.23
CA VAL A 162 0.21 24.46 -8.11
C VAL A 162 0.63 23.07 -8.58
N ARG A 163 1.47 22.40 -7.77
CA ARG A 163 1.90 21.03 -7.98
C ARG A 163 1.53 20.20 -6.77
N SER A 164 0.92 19.05 -7.04
CA SER A 164 0.53 18.04 -6.06
C SER A 164 1.29 16.75 -6.41
N SER A 165 2.04 16.18 -5.47
CA SER A 165 2.91 15.03 -5.74
C SER A 165 3.06 14.08 -4.56
N VAL A 166 3.28 12.80 -4.87
CA VAL A 166 3.62 11.74 -3.91
C VAL A 166 4.92 11.07 -4.30
N THR A 167 5.58 10.44 -3.34
CA THR A 167 6.69 9.52 -3.62
C THR A 167 6.17 8.12 -3.95
N GLN A 168 7.01 7.31 -4.59
CA GLN A 168 6.68 5.91 -4.85
C GLN A 168 6.39 5.12 -3.56
N ALA A 169 7.16 5.36 -2.49
CA ALA A 169 6.93 4.74 -1.19
C ALA A 169 5.59 5.14 -0.55
N GLN A 170 5.21 6.42 -0.65
CA GLN A 170 3.89 6.89 -0.20
C GLN A 170 2.75 6.23 -0.97
N ARG A 171 2.99 5.87 -2.24
CA ARG A 171 2.03 5.12 -3.06
C ARG A 171 1.62 3.79 -2.45
N PHE A 172 2.58 3.06 -1.91
CA PHE A 172 2.34 1.80 -1.24
C PHE A 172 1.77 1.94 0.18
N ALA A 173 2.11 3.01 0.89
CA ALA A 173 1.65 3.23 2.26
C ALA A 173 0.21 3.74 2.36
N LEU A 174 -0.32 4.37 1.30
CA LEU A 174 -1.58 5.12 1.31
C LEU A 174 -2.64 4.53 0.37
N VAL A 175 -2.55 3.23 0.06
CA VAL A 175 -3.45 2.54 -0.87
C VAL A 175 -4.92 2.81 -0.55
N ALA A 176 -5.73 3.02 -1.59
CA ALA A 176 -7.14 3.40 -1.51
C ALA A 176 -7.44 4.72 -0.74
N GLY A 177 -6.41 5.48 -0.35
CA GLY A 177 -6.56 6.79 0.25
C GLY A 177 -7.21 7.78 -0.72
N SER A 178 -8.10 8.62 -0.20
CA SER A 178 -8.70 9.72 -0.97
C SER A 178 -8.81 10.98 -0.12
N VAL A 179 -8.79 12.14 -0.80
CA VAL A 179 -9.06 13.45 -0.20
C VAL A 179 -9.58 14.41 -1.26
N THR A 180 -10.46 15.32 -0.89
CA THR A 180 -10.83 16.45 -1.75
C THR A 180 -10.01 17.67 -1.35
N ALA A 181 -9.10 18.08 -2.24
CA ALA A 181 -8.41 19.35 -2.11
C ALA A 181 -9.37 20.49 -2.48
N THR A 182 -9.23 21.62 -1.81
CA THR A 182 -10.02 22.83 -2.02
C THR A 182 -9.13 24.05 -2.09
N ALA A 183 -9.53 24.97 -2.96
CA ALA A 183 -9.01 26.32 -3.00
C ALA A 183 -10.13 27.27 -2.59
N THR A 184 -9.87 28.09 -1.57
CA THR A 184 -10.79 29.11 -1.07
C THR A 184 -10.14 30.47 -1.26
N LEU A 185 -10.72 31.26 -2.15
CA LEU A 185 -10.33 32.63 -2.41
C LEU A 185 -11.28 33.57 -1.64
N THR A 186 -10.72 34.45 -0.83
CA THR A 186 -11.45 35.49 -0.12
C THR A 186 -10.81 36.85 -0.42
N ALA A 187 -11.57 37.79 -0.94
CA ALA A 187 -11.18 39.19 -1.04
C ALA A 187 -11.94 40.03 -0.03
N ALA A 188 -11.27 41.01 0.58
CA ALA A 188 -11.87 41.90 1.56
C ALA A 188 -11.36 43.34 1.39
N GLN A 189 -12.28 44.30 1.37
CA GLN A 189 -11.97 45.73 1.38
C GLN A 189 -13.00 46.49 2.24
N GLY A 190 -12.58 46.95 3.42
CA GLY A 190 -13.51 47.47 4.42
C GLY A 190 -14.54 46.39 4.81
N ASN A 191 -15.83 46.71 4.70
CA ASN A 191 -16.92 45.76 4.99
C ASN A 191 -17.32 44.89 3.79
N TRP A 192 -16.68 45.06 2.63
CA TRP A 192 -16.98 44.30 1.43
C TRP A 192 -16.19 43.00 1.45
N THR A 193 -16.86 41.89 1.16
CA THR A 193 -16.22 40.58 1.00
C THR A 193 -16.68 39.92 -0.29
N GLY A 194 -15.77 39.23 -0.96
CA GLY A 194 -16.06 38.37 -2.10
C GLY A 194 -15.37 37.04 -1.91
N THR A 195 -16.06 35.94 -2.18
CA THR A 195 -15.50 34.60 -2.03
C THR A 195 -15.72 33.75 -3.27
N ALA A 196 -14.74 32.90 -3.58
CA ALA A 196 -14.85 31.88 -4.60
C ALA A 196 -14.18 30.60 -4.11
N THR A 197 -14.76 29.44 -4.43
CA THR A 197 -14.20 28.14 -4.06
C THR A 197 -14.13 27.20 -5.26
N ALA A 198 -13.14 26.33 -5.26
CA ALA A 198 -13.03 25.23 -6.21
C ALA A 198 -12.46 24.00 -5.51
N SER A 199 -12.73 22.81 -6.06
CA SER A 199 -12.24 21.55 -5.53
C SER A 199 -11.57 20.70 -6.59
N ALA A 200 -10.67 19.82 -6.15
CA ALA A 200 -9.99 18.85 -6.98
C ALA A 200 -9.84 17.53 -6.18
N PRO A 201 -10.48 16.43 -6.59
CA PRO A 201 -10.32 15.16 -5.90
C PRO A 201 -8.90 14.61 -6.11
N GLN A 202 -8.34 14.04 -5.06
CA GLN A 202 -7.04 13.36 -5.03
C GLN A 202 -7.26 11.94 -4.51
N SER A 203 -6.65 10.95 -5.14
CA SER A 203 -6.76 9.56 -4.71
C SER A 203 -5.52 8.75 -5.04
N MET A 204 -5.34 7.63 -4.35
CA MET A 204 -4.32 6.63 -4.65
C MET A 204 -4.95 5.50 -5.45
N ALA A 205 -4.26 4.97 -6.45
CA ALA A 205 -4.73 3.80 -7.17
C ALA A 205 -4.98 2.62 -6.21
N ASP A 206 -6.11 1.93 -6.41
CA ASP A 206 -6.72 1.02 -5.44
C ASP A 206 -5.97 -0.32 -5.26
N THR A 207 -5.14 -0.75 -6.21
CA THR A 207 -4.45 -2.06 -6.09
C THR A 207 -3.06 -2.08 -6.73
N LEU A 208 -2.05 -2.20 -5.86
CA LEU A 208 -0.64 -2.30 -6.24
C LEU A 208 -0.05 -3.70 -5.98
N THR A 209 -0.85 -4.61 -5.41
CA THR A 209 -0.43 -5.98 -5.10
C THR A 209 -0.99 -6.96 -6.13
N PRO A 210 -0.25 -8.03 -6.44
CA PRO A 210 -0.76 -9.14 -7.25
C PRO A 210 -1.95 -9.85 -6.58
N GLY A 211 -2.70 -10.63 -7.35
CA GLY A 211 -3.71 -11.54 -6.79
C GLY A 211 -3.08 -12.66 -5.96
N ALA A 212 -3.87 -13.25 -5.06
CA ALA A 212 -3.43 -14.40 -4.27
C ALA A 212 -2.99 -15.56 -5.18
N PRO A 213 -1.83 -16.19 -4.94
CA PRO A 213 -1.40 -17.34 -5.72
C PRO A 213 -2.38 -18.52 -5.61
N THR A 214 -2.60 -19.21 -6.71
CA THR A 214 -3.41 -20.43 -6.80
C THR A 214 -2.55 -21.56 -7.37
N ALA A 215 -2.91 -22.81 -7.06
CA ALA A 215 -2.24 -23.97 -7.65
C ALA A 215 -2.83 -24.24 -9.04
N ALA A 216 -2.05 -23.99 -10.10
CA ALA A 216 -2.36 -24.42 -11.46
C ALA A 216 -2.12 -25.92 -11.65
N ALA A 217 -1.11 -26.46 -10.97
CA ALA A 217 -0.83 -27.89 -10.88
C ALA A 217 -0.07 -28.19 -9.59
N ALA A 218 -0.21 -29.40 -9.06
CA ALA A 218 0.58 -29.87 -7.92
C ALA A 218 0.92 -31.35 -8.11
N THR A 219 2.12 -31.72 -7.68
CA THR A 219 2.60 -33.11 -7.58
C THR A 219 3.04 -33.38 -6.14
N ASP A 220 3.64 -34.55 -5.91
CA ASP A 220 4.19 -34.92 -4.62
C ASP A 220 5.46 -34.14 -4.25
N SER A 221 6.05 -33.40 -5.20
CA SER A 221 7.33 -32.71 -5.03
C SER A 221 7.39 -31.34 -5.73
N SER A 222 6.27 -30.87 -6.28
CA SER A 222 6.20 -29.57 -6.93
C SER A 222 4.82 -28.93 -6.83
N ILE A 223 4.79 -27.59 -6.85
CA ILE A 223 3.58 -26.78 -6.97
C ILE A 223 3.81 -25.75 -8.07
N THR A 224 2.97 -25.76 -9.09
CA THR A 224 2.92 -24.69 -10.10
C THR A 224 1.91 -23.64 -9.65
N LEU A 225 2.43 -22.47 -9.31
CA LEU A 225 1.68 -21.28 -8.91
C LEU A 225 1.18 -20.54 -10.14
N ALA A 226 0.00 -19.93 -10.03
CA ALA A 226 -0.51 -18.91 -10.93
C ALA A 226 -1.10 -17.73 -10.14
N TRP A 227 -0.92 -16.50 -10.62
CA TRP A 227 -1.47 -15.29 -10.00
C TRP A 227 -1.88 -14.25 -11.05
N THR A 228 -2.76 -13.33 -10.67
CA THR A 228 -3.14 -12.19 -11.50
C THR A 228 -2.22 -10.99 -11.24
N ALA A 229 -2.03 -10.15 -12.26
CA ALA A 229 -1.29 -8.89 -12.11
C ALA A 229 -2.04 -7.93 -11.15
N PRO A 230 -1.35 -6.96 -10.53
CA PRO A 230 -2.01 -5.79 -9.93
C PRO A 230 -2.78 -5.00 -11.00
N ALA A 231 -3.71 -4.12 -10.61
CA ALA A 231 -4.40 -3.27 -11.59
C ALA A 231 -3.47 -2.21 -12.21
N ASP A 232 -2.52 -1.69 -11.43
CA ASP A 232 -1.47 -0.79 -11.90
C ASP A 232 -0.20 -1.58 -12.26
N THR A 233 -0.07 -1.98 -13.54
CA THR A 233 1.08 -2.75 -14.05
C THR A 233 2.13 -1.92 -14.77
N ALA A 234 1.91 -0.61 -14.97
CA ALA A 234 2.69 0.19 -15.93
C ALA A 234 4.19 0.23 -15.62
N ALA A 235 4.57 0.21 -14.34
CA ALA A 235 5.96 0.16 -13.90
C ALA A 235 6.44 -1.24 -13.47
N VAL A 236 5.58 -2.26 -13.48
CA VAL A 236 5.96 -3.60 -12.98
C VAL A 236 6.93 -4.26 -13.96
N THR A 237 8.13 -4.57 -13.49
CA THR A 237 9.21 -5.21 -14.25
C THR A 237 9.46 -6.65 -13.83
N GLY A 238 8.99 -7.06 -12.65
CA GLY A 238 9.07 -8.44 -12.19
C GLY A 238 8.17 -8.77 -11.01
N TYR A 239 8.26 -10.02 -10.57
CA TYR A 239 7.56 -10.53 -9.38
C TYR A 239 8.52 -11.28 -8.48
N ARG A 240 8.50 -11.00 -7.18
CA ARG A 240 9.10 -11.86 -6.16
C ARG A 240 8.08 -12.89 -5.73
N ILE A 241 8.47 -14.16 -5.75
CA ILE A 241 7.67 -15.27 -5.24
C ILE A 241 8.22 -15.64 -3.88
N LEU A 242 7.35 -15.65 -2.88
CA LEU A 242 7.69 -16.02 -1.52
C LEU A 242 6.99 -17.30 -1.14
N ARG A 243 7.72 -18.24 -0.54
CA ARG A 243 7.21 -19.44 0.13
C ARG A 243 7.52 -19.33 1.61
N ASP A 244 6.50 -19.45 2.46
CA ASP A 244 6.63 -19.38 3.90
C ASP A 244 7.39 -18.12 4.36
N SER A 245 7.08 -16.99 3.71
CA SER A 245 7.69 -15.66 3.87
C SER A 245 9.14 -15.50 3.37
N VAL A 246 9.72 -16.51 2.73
CA VAL A 246 11.07 -16.45 2.15
C VAL A 246 10.98 -16.30 0.63
N VAL A 247 11.70 -15.34 0.06
CA VAL A 247 11.81 -15.19 -1.41
C VAL A 247 12.53 -16.41 -1.98
N ILE A 248 11.83 -17.19 -2.81
CA ILE A 248 12.39 -18.38 -3.49
C ILE A 248 12.74 -18.11 -4.95
N ALA A 249 12.15 -17.07 -5.55
CA ALA A 249 12.42 -16.69 -6.93
C ALA A 249 12.04 -15.23 -7.21
N THR A 250 12.64 -14.68 -8.27
CA THR A 250 12.16 -13.46 -8.94
C THR A 250 12.00 -13.77 -10.42
N VAL A 251 10.83 -13.46 -11.00
CA VAL A 251 10.51 -13.73 -12.40
C VAL A 251 10.19 -12.43 -13.17
N PRO A 252 10.39 -12.38 -14.49
CA PRO A 252 10.05 -11.21 -15.31
C PRO A 252 8.55 -10.86 -15.28
N ALA A 253 8.22 -9.60 -15.55
CA ALA A 253 6.83 -9.13 -15.57
C ALA A 253 5.91 -9.77 -16.61
N ALA A 254 6.44 -10.52 -17.59
CA ALA A 254 5.63 -11.30 -18.51
C ALA A 254 5.12 -12.61 -17.87
N ASN A 255 5.78 -13.11 -16.82
CA ASN A 255 5.45 -14.39 -16.21
C ASN A 255 4.38 -14.21 -15.13
N ARG A 256 3.30 -15.00 -15.23
CA ARG A 256 2.23 -15.08 -14.21
C ARG A 256 2.14 -16.46 -13.57
N THR A 257 3.17 -17.27 -13.79
CA THR A 257 3.28 -18.64 -13.30
C THR A 257 4.70 -18.91 -12.82
N PHE A 258 4.83 -19.77 -11.82
CA PHE A 258 6.12 -20.25 -11.32
C PHE A 258 5.98 -21.66 -10.76
N THR A 259 6.86 -22.58 -11.15
CA THR A 259 6.88 -23.94 -10.61
C THR A 259 7.93 -24.04 -9.52
N ASP A 260 7.46 -24.20 -8.28
CA ASP A 260 8.29 -24.56 -7.14
C ASP A 260 8.54 -26.07 -7.13
N LEU A 261 9.79 -26.47 -6.91
CA LEU A 261 10.29 -27.84 -7.06
C LEU A 261 10.94 -28.33 -5.76
N ALA A 262 11.25 -29.62 -5.70
CA ALA A 262 11.92 -30.27 -4.57
C ALA A 262 11.21 -30.07 -3.23
N LEU A 263 9.87 -30.03 -3.27
CA LEU A 263 9.02 -29.91 -2.10
C LEU A 263 8.87 -31.27 -1.39
N THR A 264 8.57 -31.20 -0.09
CA THR A 264 8.23 -32.37 0.72
C THR A 264 6.81 -32.83 0.38
N VAL A 265 6.58 -34.15 0.40
CA VAL A 265 5.29 -34.78 0.10
C VAL A 265 4.23 -34.35 1.11
N ALA A 266 2.98 -34.19 0.67
CA ALA A 266 1.82 -33.79 1.50
C ALA A 266 2.08 -32.59 2.43
N THR A 267 2.82 -31.60 1.95
CA THR A 267 3.22 -30.44 2.75
C THR A 267 2.42 -29.22 2.30
N ARG A 268 1.85 -28.51 3.27
CA ARG A 268 1.19 -27.21 3.08
C ARG A 268 2.23 -26.09 3.15
N HIS A 269 2.15 -25.19 2.18
CA HIS A 269 2.99 -24.00 2.07
C HIS A 269 2.12 -22.75 1.91
N SER A 270 2.61 -21.63 2.45
CA SER A 270 2.02 -20.31 2.23
C SER A 270 2.78 -19.59 1.13
N TYR A 271 2.09 -19.25 0.03
CA TYR A 271 2.69 -18.50 -1.07
C TYR A 271 2.14 -17.09 -1.13
N THR A 272 3.03 -16.11 -1.30
CA THR A 272 2.68 -14.73 -1.63
C THR A 272 3.53 -14.23 -2.78
N VAL A 273 3.04 -13.21 -3.48
CA VAL A 273 3.76 -12.59 -4.59
C VAL A 273 3.80 -11.09 -4.38
N GLN A 274 4.95 -10.48 -4.66
CA GLN A 274 5.14 -9.02 -4.67
C GLN A 274 5.47 -8.56 -6.08
N ALA A 275 4.88 -7.45 -6.52
CA ALA A 275 5.28 -6.78 -7.74
C ALA A 275 6.57 -5.97 -7.49
N VAL A 276 7.45 -5.94 -8.49
CA VAL A 276 8.71 -5.19 -8.47
C VAL A 276 8.71 -4.20 -9.62
N ASP A 277 9.20 -2.99 -9.39
CA ASP A 277 9.41 -1.98 -10.44
C ASP A 277 10.90 -1.66 -10.67
N SER A 278 11.19 -0.85 -11.70
CA SER A 278 12.55 -0.42 -12.04
C SER A 278 12.95 0.93 -11.44
N ALA A 279 12.32 1.36 -10.32
CA ALA A 279 12.74 2.57 -9.63
C ALA A 279 14.18 2.45 -9.09
N SER A 280 14.78 3.59 -8.72
CA SER A 280 16.09 3.62 -8.06
C SER A 280 15.98 4.37 -6.71
N PRO A 281 16.02 3.67 -5.56
CA PRO A 281 16.15 2.21 -5.43
C PRO A 281 14.91 1.46 -5.94
N VAL A 282 15.09 0.17 -6.27
CA VAL A 282 14.01 -0.74 -6.72
C VAL A 282 12.90 -0.76 -5.69
N ASP A 283 11.66 -0.57 -6.14
CA ASP A 283 10.49 -0.65 -5.27
C ASP A 283 9.78 -1.99 -5.37
N VAL A 284 9.14 -2.39 -4.28
CA VAL A 284 8.51 -3.69 -4.09
C VAL A 284 7.19 -3.49 -3.38
N SER A 285 6.11 -3.98 -3.99
CA SER A 285 4.79 -3.91 -3.37
C SER A 285 4.72 -4.67 -2.04
N PRO A 286 3.74 -4.38 -1.17
CA PRO A 286 3.33 -5.33 -0.16
C PRO A 286 3.06 -6.71 -0.77
N ALA A 287 3.15 -7.76 0.05
CA ALA A 287 2.79 -9.11 -0.37
C ALA A 287 1.29 -9.17 -0.73
N SER A 288 0.97 -9.94 -1.77
CA SER A 288 -0.41 -10.36 -2.03
C SER A 288 -1.01 -11.06 -0.80
N PRO A 289 -2.35 -11.21 -0.72
CA PRO A 289 -2.92 -12.22 0.17
C PRO A 289 -2.29 -13.59 -0.08
N ALA A 290 -2.20 -14.40 0.98
CA ALA A 290 -1.55 -15.70 0.92
C ALA A 290 -2.42 -16.75 0.22
N GLY A 291 -1.82 -17.47 -0.73
CA GLY A 291 -2.32 -18.73 -1.25
C GLY A 291 -1.81 -19.89 -0.42
N ILE A 292 -2.70 -20.61 0.27
CA ILE A 292 -2.35 -21.80 1.05
C ILE A 292 -2.47 -23.02 0.15
N LEU A 293 -1.34 -23.55 -0.30
CA LEU A 293 -1.27 -24.61 -1.31
C LEU A 293 -0.51 -25.81 -0.75
N SER A 294 -0.86 -27.01 -1.23
CA SER A 294 -0.24 -28.25 -0.76
C SER A 294 0.32 -29.08 -1.91
N THR A 295 1.46 -29.72 -1.68
CA THR A 295 1.87 -30.85 -2.52
C THR A 295 0.89 -32.00 -2.33
N THR A 296 0.79 -32.86 -3.34
CA THR A 296 -0.05 -34.05 -3.24
C THR A 296 0.59 -35.07 -2.31
N GLY A 297 -0.19 -36.09 -1.93
CA GLY A 297 0.35 -37.25 -1.24
C GLY A 297 1.29 -38.08 -2.13
N ARG A 298 1.93 -39.06 -1.50
CA ARG A 298 2.76 -40.07 -2.18
C ARG A 298 2.00 -40.78 -3.30
N THR A 299 2.69 -41.11 -4.38
CA THR A 299 2.18 -41.86 -5.51
C THR A 299 2.56 -43.34 -5.38
N ALA A 300 1.85 -44.21 -6.11
CA ALA A 300 2.12 -45.66 -6.09
C ALA A 300 3.44 -46.04 -6.78
N THR A 301 3.88 -45.25 -7.76
CA THR A 301 5.07 -45.50 -8.57
C THR A 301 6.30 -44.72 -8.12
N GLY A 302 6.11 -43.71 -7.25
CA GLY A 302 7.20 -42.86 -6.76
C GLY A 302 8.18 -43.60 -5.85
N TRP A 303 9.43 -43.15 -5.89
CA TRP A 303 10.49 -43.56 -4.98
C TRP A 303 10.76 -42.43 -4.00
N TYR A 304 10.81 -42.74 -2.72
CA TYR A 304 10.92 -41.73 -1.66
C TYR A 304 12.15 -41.96 -0.80
N SER A 305 12.85 -40.88 -0.52
CA SER A 305 13.76 -40.85 0.62
C SER A 305 12.93 -40.59 1.88
N ILE A 306 13.22 -41.35 2.94
CA ILE A 306 12.51 -41.25 4.22
C ILE A 306 13.51 -40.74 5.25
N ARG A 307 13.24 -39.55 5.79
CA ARG A 307 14.17 -38.84 6.68
C ARG A 307 13.55 -38.61 8.04
N ASN A 308 14.26 -38.95 9.13
CA ASN A 308 13.76 -38.63 10.47
C ASN A 308 13.82 -37.11 10.72
N THR A 309 12.77 -36.57 11.34
CA THR A 309 12.63 -35.11 11.54
C THR A 309 13.63 -34.52 12.53
N THR A 310 14.16 -35.33 13.46
CA THR A 310 15.12 -34.86 14.48
C THR A 310 16.56 -35.09 14.04
N SER A 311 16.92 -36.33 13.71
CA SER A 311 18.31 -36.66 13.36
C SER A 311 18.71 -36.19 11.97
N GLN A 312 17.74 -35.92 11.09
CA GLN A 312 17.98 -35.61 9.68
C GLN A 312 18.75 -36.72 8.94
N LEU A 313 18.78 -37.93 9.50
CA LEU A 313 19.31 -39.14 8.85
C LEU A 313 18.19 -39.83 8.05
N CYS A 314 18.59 -40.50 6.99
CA CYS A 314 17.72 -41.25 6.11
C CYS A 314 17.64 -42.71 6.53
N VAL A 315 16.48 -43.33 6.30
CA VAL A 315 16.34 -44.79 6.42
C VAL A 315 17.11 -45.44 5.28
N ASP A 316 18.04 -46.33 5.64
CA ASP A 316 19.00 -46.95 4.74
C ASP A 316 19.03 -48.47 4.94
N GLY A 317 19.05 -49.22 3.84
CA GLY A 317 19.36 -50.65 3.85
C GLY A 317 20.87 -50.83 3.91
N GLU A 318 21.37 -51.33 5.05
CA GLU A 318 22.80 -51.31 5.38
C GLU A 318 23.69 -51.87 4.28
N ALA A 319 24.75 -51.12 3.95
CA ALA A 319 25.75 -51.45 2.93
C ALA A 319 25.19 -51.75 1.52
N ALA A 320 23.92 -51.39 1.24
CA ALA A 320 23.21 -51.81 0.04
C ALA A 320 23.26 -53.34 -0.16
N ALA A 321 23.23 -54.10 0.94
CA ALA A 321 23.22 -55.56 0.89
C ALA A 321 21.87 -56.09 0.39
N THR A 322 21.91 -57.04 -0.55
CA THR A 322 20.74 -57.67 -1.18
C THR A 322 20.33 -58.99 -0.51
N ALA A 323 20.99 -59.35 0.59
CA ALA A 323 20.69 -60.56 1.36
C ALA A 323 19.50 -60.34 2.32
N GLU A 324 18.74 -61.39 2.59
CA GLU A 324 17.74 -61.36 3.65
C GLU A 324 18.38 -61.13 5.01
N GLY A 325 17.80 -60.24 5.81
CA GLY A 325 18.29 -59.89 7.15
C GLY A 325 19.15 -58.63 7.17
N THR A 326 19.37 -58.00 6.02
CA THR A 326 20.00 -56.68 5.93
C THR A 326 19.29 -55.70 6.87
N ALA A 327 20.06 -55.05 7.75
CA ALA A 327 19.53 -54.13 8.73
C ALA A 327 18.96 -52.87 8.06
N LEU A 328 17.84 -52.38 8.59
CA LEU A 328 17.42 -51.00 8.35
C LEU A 328 18.12 -50.11 9.36
N ILE A 329 18.87 -49.12 8.88
CA ILE A 329 19.70 -48.25 9.72
C ILE A 329 19.41 -46.77 9.46
N SER A 330 19.76 -45.93 10.43
CA SER A 330 19.79 -44.48 10.28
C SER A 330 21.15 -44.09 9.72
N PHE A 331 21.18 -43.51 8.52
CA PHE A 331 22.43 -43.18 7.83
C PHE A 331 22.37 -41.79 7.17
N PRO A 332 23.50 -41.08 6.99
CA PRO A 332 23.52 -39.83 6.24
C PRO A 332 22.83 -39.96 4.87
N CYS A 333 21.98 -39.00 4.55
CA CYS A 333 21.23 -39.00 3.29
C CYS A 333 22.18 -38.87 2.09
N LYS A 334 22.10 -39.81 1.15
CA LYS A 334 22.95 -39.90 -0.04
C LYS A 334 22.36 -39.09 -1.18
N THR A 335 23.23 -38.42 -1.94
CA THR A 335 22.88 -37.70 -3.18
C THR A 335 23.27 -38.47 -4.45
N ALA A 336 24.08 -39.52 -4.32
CA ALA A 336 24.47 -40.42 -5.39
C ALA A 336 24.48 -41.86 -4.86
N GLY A 337 24.14 -42.84 -5.72
CA GLY A 337 24.05 -44.25 -5.31
C GLY A 337 22.98 -44.50 -4.23
N ALA A 338 21.95 -43.65 -4.15
CA ALA A 338 20.97 -43.65 -3.08
C ALA A 338 19.92 -44.77 -3.16
N GLY A 339 20.09 -45.76 -4.04
CA GLY A 339 19.10 -46.82 -4.25
C GLY A 339 18.74 -47.59 -2.97
N ASN A 340 19.65 -47.67 -2.00
CA ASN A 340 19.40 -48.25 -0.67
C ASN A 340 18.78 -47.30 0.37
N GLN A 341 18.43 -46.09 -0.05
CA GLN A 341 17.66 -45.10 0.71
C GLN A 341 16.39 -44.67 -0.02
N ASN A 342 16.11 -45.26 -1.19
CA ASN A 342 14.92 -45.00 -1.99
C ASN A 342 13.90 -46.14 -1.79
N TRP A 343 12.71 -45.75 -1.37
CA TRP A 343 11.66 -46.67 -0.95
C TRP A 343 10.39 -46.47 -1.78
N GLN A 344 9.80 -47.57 -2.25
CA GLN A 344 8.51 -47.56 -2.93
C GLN A 344 7.46 -48.27 -2.07
N PHE A 345 6.25 -47.70 -2.05
CA PHE A 345 5.15 -48.19 -1.24
C PHE A 345 4.18 -49.04 -2.08
N VAL A 346 4.40 -50.34 -2.09
CA VAL A 346 3.61 -51.29 -2.88
C VAL A 346 2.31 -51.63 -2.14
N ALA A 347 1.16 -51.29 -2.74
CA ALA A 347 -0.15 -51.52 -2.13
C ALA A 347 -0.47 -53.02 -1.98
N THR A 348 -1.04 -53.39 -0.83
CA THR A 348 -1.50 -54.75 -0.51
C THR A 348 -2.89 -54.75 0.14
N GLY A 349 -3.77 -53.86 -0.34
CA GLY A 349 -5.06 -53.56 0.28
C GLY A 349 -4.96 -52.37 1.24
N ALA A 350 -5.41 -52.54 2.48
CA ALA A 350 -5.36 -51.49 3.51
C ALA A 350 -3.93 -51.14 3.99
N TYR A 351 -2.94 -51.92 3.58
CA TYR A 351 -1.53 -51.78 3.96
C TYR A 351 -0.64 -51.63 2.72
N VAL A 352 0.60 -51.21 2.95
CA VAL A 352 1.68 -51.22 1.96
C VAL A 352 2.81 -52.14 2.42
N ARG A 353 3.56 -52.67 1.47
CA ARG A 353 4.93 -53.13 1.70
C ARG A 353 5.90 -52.05 1.23
N VAL A 354 7.00 -51.86 1.95
CA VAL A 354 8.00 -50.84 1.63
C VAL A 354 9.19 -51.53 0.98
N ALA A 355 9.33 -51.38 -0.34
CA ALA A 355 10.36 -52.02 -1.16
C ALA A 355 11.60 -51.16 -1.30
N ALA A 356 12.78 -51.77 -1.29
CA ALA A 356 14.03 -51.07 -1.56
C ALA A 356 14.31 -50.99 -3.07
N ARG A 357 14.73 -49.82 -3.58
CA ARG A 357 15.00 -49.65 -5.03
C ARG A 357 16.10 -50.58 -5.55
N TYR A 358 17.16 -50.74 -4.77
CA TYR A 358 18.31 -51.57 -5.12
C TYR A 358 18.09 -53.08 -4.96
N ALA A 359 17.05 -53.47 -4.21
CA ALA A 359 16.73 -54.86 -3.90
C ALA A 359 15.20 -55.04 -4.00
N PRO A 360 14.62 -55.07 -5.21
CA PRO A 360 13.17 -54.97 -5.42
C PRO A 360 12.38 -56.19 -4.90
N THR A 361 13.06 -57.28 -4.55
CA THR A 361 12.46 -58.47 -3.93
C THR A 361 12.46 -58.42 -2.41
N LEU A 362 13.09 -57.40 -1.80
CA LEU A 362 13.19 -57.22 -0.36
C LEU A 362 12.29 -56.07 0.13
N PHE A 363 11.63 -56.33 1.25
CA PHE A 363 10.70 -55.40 1.88
C PHE A 363 11.06 -55.16 3.34
N TRP A 364 10.70 -53.98 3.86
CA TRP A 364 10.74 -53.72 5.30
C TRP A 364 9.95 -54.77 6.07
N ASP A 365 10.61 -55.37 7.05
CA ASP A 365 10.07 -56.40 7.91
C ASP A 365 10.38 -56.05 9.37
N SER A 366 9.35 -56.01 10.20
CA SER A 366 9.49 -55.86 11.65
C SER A 366 9.58 -57.23 12.31
N ALA A 367 10.70 -57.93 12.11
CA ALA A 367 10.88 -59.31 12.56
C ALA A 367 10.74 -59.46 14.09
N ASN A 368 11.11 -58.42 14.83
CA ASN A 368 10.94 -58.29 16.27
C ASN A 368 10.84 -56.80 16.64
N THR A 369 10.66 -56.49 17.93
CA THR A 369 10.57 -55.11 18.44
C THR A 369 11.92 -54.43 18.62
N THR A 370 13.03 -55.15 18.50
CA THR A 370 14.37 -54.62 18.79
C THR A 370 15.17 -54.31 17.53
N ALA A 371 14.77 -54.83 16.36
CA ALA A 371 15.47 -54.70 15.10
C ALA A 371 14.51 -54.80 13.89
N SER A 372 14.54 -53.77 13.04
CA SER A 372 13.91 -53.74 11.73
C SER A 372 14.92 -54.10 10.64
N ILE A 373 14.46 -54.86 9.64
CA ILE A 373 15.33 -55.48 8.63
C ILE A 373 14.63 -55.55 7.26
N LEU A 374 15.37 -55.98 6.23
CA LEU A 374 14.87 -56.34 4.92
C LEU A 374 14.71 -57.86 4.78
N ARG A 375 13.56 -58.32 4.25
CA ARG A 375 13.26 -59.76 4.02
C ARG A 375 12.54 -59.99 2.69
N GLY A 376 12.61 -61.22 2.16
CA GLY A 376 11.97 -61.62 0.91
C GLY A 376 10.45 -61.79 1.01
N THR A 377 9.83 -62.22 -0.08
CA THR A 377 8.37 -62.04 -0.33
C THR A 377 7.43 -62.97 0.45
N ALA A 378 7.95 -64.02 1.08
CA ALA A 378 7.18 -65.11 1.68
C ALA A 378 6.44 -64.75 2.99
N ARG A 379 6.71 -63.59 3.60
CA ARG A 379 6.14 -63.18 4.90
C ARG A 379 5.18 -62.01 4.75
N THR A 380 3.89 -62.28 4.72
CA THR A 380 2.90 -61.24 4.35
C THR A 380 2.49 -60.32 5.49
N ASN A 381 2.57 -60.74 6.75
CA ASN A 381 2.02 -59.99 7.89
C ASN A 381 3.03 -59.03 8.55
N SER A 382 4.29 -59.46 8.69
CA SER A 382 5.39 -58.65 9.26
C SER A 382 5.88 -57.54 8.32
N GLN A 383 5.48 -57.60 7.05
CA GLN A 383 5.82 -56.65 5.99
C GLN A 383 4.71 -55.64 5.70
N GLN A 384 3.61 -55.67 6.46
CA GLN A 384 2.48 -54.76 6.27
C GLN A 384 2.64 -53.52 7.12
N TRP A 385 2.61 -52.37 6.44
CA TRP A 385 2.75 -51.05 7.03
C TRP A 385 1.59 -50.14 6.62
N THR A 386 1.28 -49.15 7.46
CA THR A 386 0.50 -47.98 7.09
C THR A 386 1.40 -46.75 7.19
N VAL A 387 1.25 -45.84 6.23
CA VAL A 387 1.91 -44.54 6.22
C VAL A 387 0.87 -43.52 6.64
N VAL A 388 1.01 -42.96 7.83
CA VAL A 388 0.00 -42.10 8.46
C VAL A 388 0.58 -40.71 8.61
N GLU A 389 -0.07 -39.72 8.02
CA GLU A 389 0.32 -38.32 8.24
C GLU A 389 0.07 -37.94 9.70
N ILE A 390 1.05 -37.29 10.34
CA ILE A 390 0.94 -36.88 11.75
C ILE A 390 -0.14 -35.82 11.91
N ALA A 391 -0.17 -34.85 11.00
CA ALA A 391 -1.23 -33.86 10.90
C ALA A 391 -1.42 -33.47 9.42
N PRO A 392 -2.66 -33.27 8.94
CA PRO A 392 -2.90 -32.92 7.55
C PRO A 392 -2.11 -31.71 7.07
N GLY A 393 -1.32 -31.87 6.02
CA GLY A 393 -0.45 -30.85 5.44
C GLY A 393 0.88 -30.65 6.17
N SER A 394 1.24 -31.47 7.17
CA SER A 394 2.48 -31.28 7.92
C SER A 394 3.72 -31.73 7.16
N GLY A 395 3.55 -32.57 6.13
CA GLY A 395 4.66 -33.23 5.45
C GLY A 395 5.39 -34.28 6.30
N THR A 396 4.85 -34.61 7.47
CA THR A 396 5.45 -35.55 8.42
C THR A 396 4.54 -36.74 8.67
N PHE A 397 5.16 -37.91 8.80
CA PHE A 397 4.49 -39.20 8.77
C PHE A 397 5.00 -40.12 9.88
N LEU A 398 4.11 -40.98 10.37
CA LEU A 398 4.41 -42.18 11.12
C LEU A 398 4.33 -43.38 10.18
N PHE A 399 5.28 -44.30 10.31
CA PHE A 399 5.19 -45.63 9.70
C PHE A 399 4.77 -46.62 10.77
N ARG A 400 3.56 -47.17 10.66
CA ARG A 400 3.05 -48.16 11.61
C ARG A 400 3.03 -49.53 10.98
N ASN A 401 3.57 -50.54 11.65
CA ASN A 401 3.41 -51.91 11.21
C ASN A 401 1.98 -52.41 11.49
N ARG A 402 1.67 -53.63 11.05
CA ARG A 402 0.36 -54.26 11.23
C ARG A 402 -0.09 -54.37 12.70
N ASN A 403 0.86 -54.46 13.62
CA ASN A 403 0.61 -54.53 15.07
C ASN A 403 0.49 -53.15 15.72
N ASN A 404 0.34 -52.09 14.91
CA ASN A 404 0.20 -50.70 15.35
C ASN A 404 1.42 -50.17 16.13
N MET A 405 2.60 -50.74 15.89
CA MET A 405 3.87 -50.23 16.40
C MET A 405 4.52 -49.31 15.38
N CYS A 406 5.12 -48.22 15.84
CA CYS A 406 5.75 -47.21 15.01
C CYS A 406 7.21 -47.56 14.72
N LEU A 407 7.66 -47.29 13.49
CA LEU A 407 9.09 -47.25 13.16
C LEU A 407 9.79 -46.22 14.03
N ASP A 408 10.91 -46.61 14.61
CA ASP A 408 11.59 -45.85 15.65
C ASP A 408 13.10 -45.90 15.44
N VAL A 409 13.76 -44.74 15.51
CA VAL A 409 15.21 -44.64 15.24
C VAL A 409 16.09 -45.00 16.43
N ALA A 410 15.52 -45.28 17.61
CA ALA A 410 16.29 -45.60 18.82
C ALA A 410 16.54 -47.11 19.00
N GLY A 411 16.80 -47.85 17.93
CA GLY A 411 17.24 -49.24 18.04
C GLY A 411 18.69 -49.40 18.53
N GLY A 412 19.20 -50.63 18.48
CA GLY A 412 20.58 -50.94 18.85
C GLY A 412 21.59 -50.50 17.79
N THR A 413 22.86 -50.88 17.95
CA THR A 413 23.87 -50.70 16.90
C THR A 413 24.09 -52.00 16.14
N THR A 414 24.22 -51.93 14.82
CA THR A 414 24.58 -53.07 13.98
C THR A 414 26.03 -53.49 14.23
N ALA A 415 26.42 -54.66 13.73
CA ALA A 415 27.80 -55.14 13.82
C ALA A 415 28.81 -54.21 13.11
N THR A 416 28.35 -53.44 12.13
CA THR A 416 29.15 -52.41 11.44
C THR A 416 29.06 -51.03 12.08
N GLY A 417 28.43 -50.92 13.25
CA GLY A 417 28.42 -49.72 14.09
C GLY A 417 27.34 -48.68 13.75
N ASN A 418 26.37 -49.00 12.89
CA ASN A 418 25.31 -48.06 12.52
C ASN A 418 24.11 -48.17 13.46
N PRO A 419 23.39 -47.07 13.77
CA PRO A 419 22.14 -47.13 14.52
C PRO A 419 21.08 -47.89 13.72
N GLN A 420 20.66 -49.05 14.23
CA GLN A 420 19.60 -49.85 13.63
C GLN A 420 18.24 -49.28 14.01
N LEU A 421 17.30 -49.30 13.07
CA LEU A 421 15.91 -48.98 13.35
C LEU A 421 15.23 -50.16 14.05
N ARG A 422 14.19 -49.86 14.81
CA ARG A 422 13.32 -50.85 15.46
C ARG A 422 11.85 -50.49 15.23
N VAL A 423 10.96 -51.25 15.86
CA VAL A 423 9.57 -50.84 16.05
C VAL A 423 9.24 -50.74 17.54
N ALA A 424 8.54 -49.69 17.93
CA ALA A 424 8.17 -49.44 19.32
C ALA A 424 6.69 -49.03 19.43
N ALA A 425 6.16 -48.94 20.65
CA ALA A 425 4.86 -48.34 20.88
C ALA A 425 4.87 -46.91 20.31
N CYS A 426 3.80 -46.52 19.62
CA CYS A 426 3.68 -45.18 19.08
C CYS A 426 3.55 -44.17 20.23
N ASP A 427 4.55 -43.30 20.38
CA ASP A 427 4.64 -42.35 21.51
C ASP A 427 4.50 -40.89 21.06
N GLY A 428 4.42 -40.63 19.75
CA GLY A 428 4.33 -39.29 19.18
C GLY A 428 5.63 -38.50 19.26
N SER A 429 6.73 -39.14 19.66
CA SER A 429 8.04 -38.51 19.70
C SER A 429 8.58 -38.24 18.29
N ALA A 430 9.48 -37.27 18.20
CA ALA A 430 10.14 -36.93 16.95
C ALA A 430 11.13 -38.03 16.47
N LEU A 431 11.41 -39.05 17.29
CA LEU A 431 12.14 -40.27 16.91
C LEU A 431 11.32 -41.17 15.98
N GLN A 432 10.00 -41.00 15.96
CA GLN A 432 9.06 -41.78 15.15
C GLN A 432 8.47 -40.97 13.99
N ALA A 433 8.82 -39.69 13.88
CA ALA A 433 8.34 -38.78 12.86
C ALA A 433 9.33 -38.67 11.70
N PHE A 434 8.81 -38.78 10.48
CA PHE A 434 9.61 -38.81 9.26
C PHE A 434 9.02 -37.93 8.16
N THR A 435 9.86 -37.34 7.33
CA THR A 435 9.44 -36.70 6.07
C THR A 435 9.66 -37.64 4.89
N LEU A 436 8.89 -37.45 3.83
CA LEU A 436 9.12 -38.08 2.53
C LEU A 436 9.51 -37.01 1.51
N THR A 437 10.60 -37.23 0.80
CA THR A 437 10.98 -36.44 -0.38
C THR A 437 11.09 -37.35 -1.58
N ASN A 438 10.66 -36.88 -2.75
CA ASN A 438 10.80 -37.64 -3.99
C ASN A 438 12.30 -37.84 -4.26
N GLY A 439 12.71 -39.11 -4.36
CA GLY A 439 14.10 -39.53 -4.42
C GLY A 439 14.57 -39.92 -5.84
N GLY A 440 13.80 -39.55 -6.87
CA GLY A 440 14.08 -39.80 -8.29
C GLY A 440 13.79 -41.21 -8.77
#